data_AF-A0ABD6SVD3-F1
#
_entry.id   AF-A0ABD6SVD3-F1
#
_cell.length_a   1.000
_cell.length_b   1.000
_cell.length_c   1.000
_cell.angle_alpha   90.00
_cell.angle_beta   90.00
_cell.angle_gamma   90.00
#
_symmetry.space_group_name_H-M   'P 1'
#
loop_
_entity.id
_entity.type
_entity.pdbx_description
1 polymer ?
#
loop_
_entity_poly.entity_id
_entity_poly.type
_entity_poly.pdbx_seq_one_letter_code
_entity_poly.pdbx_strand_id
1 'polypeptide(L)'
;MKEKAIPPSQLKKILKGQCSDFIQGFKGEKGEFTAALYLDKEGLKFRFPTMEDRTIGKCPLCKSRVIVGKSNYLCEQYKKTCEFIIPGVVSGKKISSNNVIKILEKNMTDQIKGFESKNKGKKFDARLSYSTQEKRLKFLFGK
;
A
#
# COMPACT_ATOMS: atom_id res chain seq x y z
N MET A 1 -5.83 -12.18 -23.21
CA MET A 1 -5.75 -11.18 -22.12
C MET A 1 -5.10 -11.85 -20.91
N LYS A 2 -4.04 -11.30 -20.29
CA LYS A 2 -3.48 -11.92 -19.06
C LYS A 2 -4.47 -11.72 -17.90
N GLU A 3 -5.17 -12.77 -17.53
CA GLU A 3 -6.09 -12.83 -16.39
C GLU A 3 -5.31 -12.76 -15.07
N LYS A 4 -5.91 -12.13 -14.06
CA LYS A 4 -5.31 -12.04 -12.72
C LYS A 4 -5.66 -13.31 -11.95
N ALA A 5 -4.67 -14.15 -11.69
CA ALA A 5 -4.84 -15.32 -10.84
C ALA A 5 -5.18 -14.90 -9.39
N ILE A 6 -6.22 -15.51 -8.83
CA ILE A 6 -6.59 -15.36 -7.42
C ILE A 6 -5.62 -16.21 -6.59
N PRO A 7 -4.93 -15.66 -5.58
CA PRO A 7 -4.02 -16.45 -4.75
C PRO A 7 -4.78 -17.59 -4.03
N PRO A 8 -4.19 -18.80 -3.88
CA PRO A 8 -4.88 -19.94 -3.24
C PRO A 8 -5.38 -19.65 -1.82
N SER A 9 -4.66 -18.80 -1.08
CA SER A 9 -5.09 -18.34 0.26
C SER A 9 -6.41 -17.57 0.24
N GLN A 10 -6.63 -16.77 -0.81
CA GLN A 10 -7.86 -16.01 -1.01
C GLN A 10 -9.00 -16.92 -1.47
N LEU A 11 -8.70 -17.90 -2.34
CA LEU A 11 -9.69 -18.90 -2.76
C LEU A 11 -10.22 -19.69 -1.56
N LYS A 12 -9.32 -20.10 -0.64
CA LYS A 12 -9.72 -20.80 0.60
C LYS A 12 -10.64 -19.96 1.50
N LYS A 13 -10.46 -18.63 1.55
CA LYS A 13 -11.37 -17.71 2.27
C LYS A 13 -12.75 -17.70 1.61
N ILE A 14 -12.79 -17.52 0.29
CA ILE A 14 -14.03 -17.42 -0.48
C ILE A 14 -14.86 -18.70 -0.36
N LEU A 15 -14.24 -19.88 -0.51
CA LEU A 15 -14.91 -21.18 -0.39
C LEU A 15 -15.47 -21.46 1.01
N LYS A 16 -14.99 -20.73 2.03
CA LYS A 16 -15.52 -20.77 3.40
C LYS A 16 -16.62 -19.72 3.65
N GLY A 17 -17.13 -19.08 2.59
CA GLY A 17 -18.11 -18.00 2.69
C GLY A 17 -17.54 -16.67 3.19
N GLN A 18 -16.21 -16.51 3.23
CA GLN A 18 -15.57 -15.28 3.68
C GLN A 18 -15.26 -14.36 2.49
N CYS A 19 -15.23 -13.05 2.73
CA CYS A 19 -14.71 -12.11 1.74
C CYS A 19 -13.18 -12.22 1.65
N SER A 20 -12.63 -12.20 0.44
CA SER A 20 -11.19 -12.14 0.24
C SER A 20 -10.61 -10.80 0.71
N ASP A 21 -9.29 -10.74 0.83
CA ASP A 21 -8.59 -9.47 0.91
C ASP A 21 -8.72 -8.72 -0.44
N PHE A 22 -8.45 -7.42 -0.44
CA PHE A 22 -8.41 -6.64 -1.67
C PHE A 22 -7.23 -7.06 -2.55
N ILE A 23 -7.54 -7.48 -3.77
CA ILE A 23 -6.56 -7.87 -4.77
C ILE A 23 -6.46 -6.75 -5.81
N GLN A 24 -5.25 -6.24 -6.01
CA GLN A 24 -4.95 -5.25 -7.04
C GLN A 24 -4.66 -5.91 -8.39
N GLY A 25 -5.07 -5.26 -9.49
CA GLY A 25 -4.69 -5.62 -10.85
C GLY A 25 -5.67 -6.53 -11.58
N PHE A 26 -6.94 -6.56 -11.16
CA PHE A 26 -8.00 -7.08 -12.03
C PHE A 26 -8.14 -6.19 -13.25
N LYS A 27 -8.40 -6.78 -14.43
CA LYS A 27 -8.57 -6.03 -15.67
C LYS A 27 -10.05 -5.86 -15.98
N GLY A 28 -10.46 -4.64 -16.25
CA GLY A 28 -11.76 -4.30 -16.82
C GLY A 28 -11.60 -3.37 -18.01
N GLU A 29 -12.73 -2.94 -18.58
CA GLU A 29 -12.78 -2.08 -19.77
C GLU A 29 -12.03 -0.76 -19.58
N LYS A 30 -12.15 -0.16 -18.38
CA LYS A 30 -11.52 1.12 -18.02
C LYS A 30 -10.11 0.96 -17.44
N GLY A 31 -9.50 -0.21 -17.61
CA GLY A 31 -8.18 -0.55 -17.11
C GLY A 31 -8.19 -1.39 -15.84
N GLU A 32 -7.11 -1.29 -15.07
CA GLU A 32 -6.92 -2.13 -13.88
C GLU A 32 -7.64 -1.58 -12.64
N PHE A 33 -8.31 -2.46 -11.90
CA PHE A 33 -8.99 -2.12 -10.65
C PHE A 33 -8.59 -3.04 -9.49
N THR A 34 -9.00 -2.63 -8.29
CA THR A 34 -8.80 -3.35 -7.03
C THR A 34 -10.16 -3.76 -6.48
N ALA A 35 -10.31 -5.02 -6.10
CA ALA A 35 -11.53 -5.53 -5.52
C ALA A 35 -11.26 -6.72 -4.58
N ALA A 36 -12.17 -6.95 -3.66
CA ALA A 36 -12.28 -8.21 -2.95
C ALA A 36 -13.35 -9.07 -3.64
N LEU A 37 -13.30 -10.38 -3.39
CA LEU A 37 -14.20 -11.37 -3.94
C LEU A 37 -14.99 -12.03 -2.82
N TYR A 38 -16.25 -12.34 -3.09
CA TYR A 38 -17.10 -13.12 -2.18
C TYR A 38 -18.12 -13.92 -2.99
N LEU A 39 -18.67 -14.97 -2.39
CA LEU A 39 -19.75 -15.77 -2.97
C LEU A 39 -21.08 -15.34 -2.33
N ASP A 40 -22.10 -15.11 -3.16
CA ASP A 40 -23.49 -14.97 -2.74
C ASP A 40 -24.36 -16.05 -3.41
N LYS A 41 -25.69 -15.93 -3.29
CA LYS A 41 -26.66 -16.89 -3.87
C LYS A 41 -26.61 -16.97 -5.39
N GLU A 42 -26.07 -15.95 -6.06
CA GLU A 42 -25.99 -15.84 -7.51
C GLU A 42 -24.58 -16.13 -8.05
N GLY A 43 -23.60 -16.32 -7.17
CA GLY A 43 -22.24 -16.73 -7.52
C GLY A 43 -21.16 -15.77 -7.04
N LEU A 44 -20.06 -15.68 -7.79
CA LEU A 44 -18.89 -14.88 -7.42
C LEU A 44 -19.12 -13.40 -7.75
N LYS A 45 -19.02 -12.53 -6.73
CA LYS A 45 -19.19 -11.09 -6.88
C LYS A 45 -17.93 -10.33 -6.47
N PHE A 46 -17.82 -9.11 -7.00
CA PHE A 46 -16.79 -8.14 -6.61
C PHE A 46 -17.31 -7.20 -5.52
N ARG A 47 -16.49 -6.95 -4.50
CA ARG A 47 -16.65 -5.85 -3.55
C ARG A 47 -15.56 -4.83 -3.81
N PHE A 48 -15.92 -3.61 -4.17
CA PHE A 48 -14.96 -2.52 -4.37
C PHE A 48 -14.60 -1.83 -3.05
N PRO A 49 -13.34 -1.40 -2.87
CA PRO A 49 -12.92 -0.75 -1.63
C PRO A 49 -13.53 0.64 -1.50
N THR A 50 -14.17 0.87 -0.35
CA THR A 50 -14.62 2.19 0.14
C THR A 50 -13.45 3.08 0.54
N MET A 51 -13.73 4.32 0.95
CA MET A 51 -12.69 5.20 1.49
C MET A 51 -12.13 4.67 2.81
N GLU A 52 -13.01 4.13 3.66
CA GLU A 52 -12.66 3.52 4.94
C GLU A 52 -11.76 2.30 4.71
N ASP A 53 -12.10 1.41 3.76
CA ASP A 53 -11.28 0.25 3.39
C ASP A 53 -9.86 0.63 2.96
N ARG A 54 -9.68 1.81 2.36
CA ARG A 54 -8.38 2.29 1.88
C ARG A 54 -7.61 3.05 2.95
N THR A 55 -8.25 3.45 4.04
CA THR A 55 -7.62 4.30 5.05
C THR A 55 -6.70 3.49 5.94
N ILE A 56 -5.44 3.93 6.09
CA ILE A 56 -4.41 3.25 6.88
C ILE A 56 -3.87 4.07 8.04
N GLY A 57 -4.42 5.26 8.28
CA GLY A 57 -4.05 6.10 9.42
C GLY A 57 -4.26 7.58 9.17
N LYS A 58 -3.72 8.40 10.07
CA LYS A 58 -3.80 9.86 10.00
C LYS A 58 -2.52 10.44 9.42
N CYS A 59 -2.67 11.46 8.58
CA CYS A 59 -1.58 12.16 7.93
C CYS A 59 -0.74 12.91 8.97
N PRO A 60 0.59 12.76 9.00
CA PRO A 60 1.42 13.45 9.98
C PRO A 60 1.48 14.97 9.72
N LEU A 61 1.23 15.42 8.49
CA LEU A 61 1.27 16.84 8.10
C LEU A 61 -0.04 17.60 8.41
N CYS A 62 -1.21 17.01 8.12
CA CYS A 62 -2.49 17.72 8.21
C CYS A 62 -3.59 16.96 8.98
N LYS A 63 -3.28 15.79 9.55
CA LYS A 63 -4.19 14.94 10.35
C LYS A 63 -5.40 14.35 9.62
N SER A 64 -5.65 14.70 8.36
CA SER A 64 -6.59 14.03 7.44
C SER A 64 -6.22 12.56 7.21
N ARG A 65 -7.06 11.79 6.53
CA ARG A 65 -6.81 10.35 6.26
C ARG A 65 -5.64 10.14 5.30
N VAL A 66 -4.84 9.11 5.56
CA VAL A 66 -3.90 8.53 4.60
C VAL A 66 -4.54 7.30 3.99
N ILE A 67 -4.57 7.24 2.67
CA ILE A 67 -5.21 6.18 1.89
C ILE A 67 -4.21 5.40 1.05
N VAL A 68 -4.51 4.11 0.82
CA VAL A 68 -3.80 3.27 -0.15
C VAL A 68 -4.28 3.63 -1.57
N GLY A 69 -3.36 4.12 -2.38
CA GLY A 69 -3.54 4.37 -3.81
C GLY A 69 -3.09 3.18 -4.67
N LYS A 70 -3.04 3.40 -5.99
CA LYS A 70 -2.63 2.35 -6.95
C LYS A 70 -1.15 1.94 -6.79
N SER A 71 -0.28 2.92 -6.58
CA SER A 71 1.18 2.71 -6.51
C SER A 71 1.85 3.52 -5.40
N ASN A 72 1.05 4.07 -4.49
CA ASN A 72 1.49 5.00 -3.45
C ASN A 72 0.51 4.97 -2.27
N TYR A 73 0.94 5.59 -1.18
CA TYR A 73 0.14 5.88 0.00
C TYR A 73 0.14 7.39 0.14
N LEU A 74 -1.02 8.03 0.17
CA LEU A 74 -1.13 9.48 0.09
C LEU A 74 -2.17 10.02 1.05
N CYS A 75 -2.00 11.26 1.45
CA CYS A 75 -3.07 11.99 2.12
C CYS A 75 -4.25 12.15 1.17
N GLU A 76 -5.48 12.07 1.69
CA GLU A 76 -6.69 12.32 0.92
C GLU A 76 -6.75 13.75 0.33
N GLN A 77 -6.02 14.69 0.93
CA GLN A 77 -5.87 16.07 0.47
C GLN A 77 -4.58 16.33 -0.34
N TYR A 78 -3.92 15.26 -0.82
CA TYR A 78 -2.69 15.37 -1.61
C TYR A 78 -2.92 16.22 -2.87
N LYS A 79 -1.99 17.16 -3.13
CA LYS A 79 -2.04 18.18 -4.20
C LYS A 79 -3.18 19.20 -4.10
N LYS A 80 -4.00 19.17 -3.04
CA LYS A 80 -5.00 20.21 -2.74
C LYS A 80 -4.46 21.14 -1.67
N THR A 81 -4.30 20.62 -0.46
CA THR A 81 -3.83 21.35 0.73
C THR A 81 -2.76 20.60 1.50
N CYS A 82 -2.35 19.42 1.03
CA CYS A 82 -1.34 18.58 1.65
C CYS A 82 -0.39 17.98 0.60
N GLU A 83 0.83 17.67 1.01
CA GLU A 83 1.88 17.10 0.15
C GLU A 83 2.34 15.71 0.61
N PHE A 84 1.69 15.14 1.62
CA PHE A 84 2.08 13.83 2.14
C PHE A 84 1.82 12.73 1.10
N ILE A 85 2.91 12.07 0.69
CA ILE A 85 2.91 10.92 -0.19
C ILE A 85 4.10 10.01 0.12
N ILE A 86 3.88 8.70 0.08
CA ILE A 86 4.90 7.66 0.14
C ILE A 86 4.74 6.76 -1.09
N PRO A 87 5.76 6.65 -1.96
CA PRO A 87 5.73 5.69 -3.06
C PRO A 87 5.61 4.25 -2.56
N GLY A 88 4.85 3.42 -3.26
CA GLY A 88 4.70 1.99 -2.96
C GLY A 88 5.95 1.18 -3.28
N VAL A 89 6.90 1.75 -4.03
CA VAL A 89 8.23 1.20 -4.29
C VAL A 89 9.27 2.26 -3.99
N VAL A 90 10.24 1.91 -3.14
CA VAL A 90 11.35 2.78 -2.74
C VAL A 90 12.64 2.00 -2.94
N SER A 91 13.57 2.53 -3.74
CA SER A 91 14.87 1.91 -4.02
C SER A 91 14.79 0.41 -4.33
N GLY A 92 13.94 0.05 -5.31
CA GLY A 92 13.77 -1.34 -5.75
C GLY A 92 12.96 -2.24 -4.81
N LYS A 93 12.46 -1.72 -3.69
CA LYS A 93 11.67 -2.50 -2.71
C LYS A 93 10.25 -2.02 -2.58
N LYS A 94 9.32 -2.97 -2.63
CA LYS A 94 7.91 -2.73 -2.33
C LYS A 94 7.74 -2.41 -0.85
N ILE A 95 7.07 -1.31 -0.55
CA ILE A 95 6.74 -0.90 0.80
C ILE A 95 5.33 -1.41 1.10
N SER A 96 5.19 -2.24 2.14
CA SER A 96 3.89 -2.78 2.56
C SER A 96 3.06 -1.72 3.29
N SER A 97 1.74 -1.90 3.32
CA SER A 97 0.85 -1.04 4.11
C SER A 97 1.25 -1.03 5.58
N ASN A 98 1.64 -2.19 6.14
CA ASN A 98 2.11 -2.29 7.53
C ASN A 98 3.35 -1.43 7.79
N ASN A 99 4.28 -1.34 6.85
CA ASN A 99 5.43 -0.44 6.99
C ASN A 99 4.99 1.03 7.02
N VAL A 100 4.02 1.41 6.18
CA VAL A 100 3.48 2.77 6.20
C VAL A 100 2.72 3.06 7.49
N ILE A 101 1.90 2.12 7.96
CA ILE A 101 1.21 2.23 9.27
C ILE A 101 2.24 2.50 10.38
N LYS A 102 3.35 1.75 10.43
CA LYS A 102 4.43 1.99 11.40
C LYS A 102 5.06 3.37 11.26
N ILE A 103 5.21 3.89 10.04
CA ILE A 103 5.67 5.27 9.83
C ILE A 103 4.63 6.27 10.37
N LEU A 104 3.34 6.04 10.16
CA LEU A 104 2.29 6.94 10.65
C LEU A 104 2.20 6.95 12.19
N GLU A 105 2.39 5.80 12.82
CA GLU A 105 2.24 5.62 14.28
C GLU A 105 3.53 5.93 15.06
N LYS A 106 4.68 5.48 14.55
CA LYS A 106 5.96 5.46 15.27
C LYS A 106 7.07 6.22 14.53
N ASN A 107 6.74 6.84 13.39
CA ASN A 107 7.68 7.50 12.49
C ASN A 107 8.82 6.63 11.95
N MET A 108 8.73 5.29 12.09
CA MET A 108 9.81 4.40 11.65
C MET A 108 9.30 2.97 11.38
N THR A 109 9.83 2.34 10.33
CA THR A 109 9.62 0.90 10.04
C THR A 109 10.58 0.01 10.82
N ASP A 110 10.36 -1.31 10.77
CA ASP A 110 11.45 -2.25 11.05
C ASP A 110 12.51 -2.17 9.95
N GLN A 111 13.64 -2.88 10.14
CA GLN A 111 14.65 -2.96 9.10
C GLN A 111 14.12 -3.72 7.89
N ILE A 112 14.12 -3.06 6.74
CA ILE A 112 13.77 -3.64 5.45
C ILE A 112 15.07 -3.98 4.72
N LYS A 113 15.17 -5.21 4.25
CA LYS A 113 16.40 -5.72 3.66
C LYS A 113 16.48 -5.52 2.15
N GLY A 114 17.70 -5.28 1.67
CA GLY A 114 18.10 -5.35 0.28
C GLY A 114 17.60 -4.21 -0.62
N PHE A 115 17.36 -3.02 -0.08
CA PHE A 115 17.20 -1.81 -0.90
C PHE A 115 18.38 -1.64 -1.86
N GLU A 116 18.14 -1.05 -3.02
CA GLU A 116 19.16 -0.86 -4.04
C GLU A 116 19.61 0.60 -4.12
N SER A 117 20.91 0.84 -4.00
CA SER A 117 21.49 2.18 -4.11
C SER A 117 21.48 2.65 -5.55
N LYS A 118 20.85 3.80 -5.81
CA LYS A 118 20.80 4.44 -7.13
C LYS A 118 22.18 4.69 -7.75
N ASN A 119 23.20 4.90 -6.92
CA ASN A 119 24.52 5.33 -7.41
C ASN A 119 25.43 4.14 -7.79
N LYS A 120 25.23 2.96 -7.18
CA LYS A 120 26.18 1.84 -7.31
C LYS A 120 25.52 0.47 -7.50
N GLY A 121 24.19 0.38 -7.54
CA GLY A 121 23.44 -0.89 -7.57
C GLY A 121 23.63 -1.77 -6.33
N LYS A 122 24.40 -1.30 -5.33
CA LYS A 122 24.70 -2.07 -4.12
C LYS A 122 23.43 -2.21 -3.28
N LYS A 123 23.22 -3.43 -2.78
CA LYS A 123 22.15 -3.73 -1.83
C LYS A 123 22.52 -3.25 -0.44
N PHE A 124 21.54 -2.70 0.27
CA PHE A 124 21.69 -2.28 1.66
C PHE A 124 20.39 -2.52 2.43
N ASP A 125 20.52 -2.61 3.75
CA ASP A 125 19.40 -2.73 4.67
C ASP A 125 19.20 -1.39 5.38
N ALA A 126 17.96 -0.99 5.61
CA ALA A 126 17.66 0.26 6.30
C ALA A 126 16.26 0.24 6.89
N ARG A 127 16.01 1.12 7.86
CA ARG A 127 14.65 1.51 8.25
C ARG A 127 14.21 2.72 7.43
N LEU A 128 12.92 2.93 7.30
CA LEU A 128 12.35 4.13 6.69
C LEU A 128 11.66 4.97 7.76
N SER A 129 11.89 6.28 7.72
CA SER A 129 11.12 7.29 8.47
C SER A 129 10.60 8.37 7.51
N TYR A 130 9.67 9.19 7.97
CA TYR A 130 9.18 10.32 7.20
C TYR A 130 9.57 11.64 7.88
N SER A 131 10.33 12.49 7.18
CA SER A 131 10.61 13.84 7.65
C SER A 131 9.43 14.74 7.32
N THR A 132 8.76 15.27 8.33
CA THR A 132 7.66 16.23 8.14
C THR A 132 8.15 17.61 7.70
N GLN A 133 9.37 17.99 8.10
CA GLN A 133 10.03 19.23 7.68
C GLN A 133 10.39 19.19 6.20
N GLU A 134 11.04 18.11 5.76
CA GLU A 134 11.47 17.95 4.36
C GLU A 134 10.41 17.29 3.48
N LYS A 135 9.26 16.91 4.06
CA LYS A 135 8.12 16.27 3.40
C LYS A 135 8.50 15.04 2.57
N ARG A 136 9.47 14.25 3.03
CA ARG A 136 10.01 13.09 2.29
C ARG A 136 10.45 11.94 3.19
N LEU A 137 10.51 10.74 2.60
CA LEU A 137 11.10 9.58 3.24
C LEU A 137 12.61 9.77 3.46
N LYS A 138 13.08 9.22 4.58
CA LYS A 138 14.48 9.14 4.95
C LYS A 138 14.85 7.69 5.23
N PHE A 139 16.03 7.30 4.76
CA PHE A 139 16.65 6.07 5.18
C PHE A 139 17.35 6.30 6.51
N LEU A 140 17.00 5.47 7.49
CA LEU A 140 17.72 5.38 8.74
C LEU A 140 18.60 4.13 8.65
N PHE A 141 19.88 4.38 8.47
CA PHE A 141 20.92 3.37 8.54
C PHE A 141 21.30 3.22 10.01
N GLY A 142 21.42 1.98 10.50
CA GLY A 142 21.82 1.76 11.88
C GLY A 142 23.23 2.26 12.18
N LYS A 143 23.51 2.39 13.48
CA LYS A 143 24.46 1.42 14.04
C LYS A 143 23.73 0.09 14.20
#